data_AF-A0A2M7RGU6-F1
#
_entry.id   AF-A0A2M7RGU6-F1
#
_cell.length_a   1.000
_cell.length_b   1.000
_cell.length_c   1.000
_cell.angle_alpha   90.00
_cell.angle_beta   90.00
_cell.angle_gamma   90.00
#
_symmetry.space_group_name_H-M   'P 1'
#
loop_
_entity.id
_entity.type
_entity.pdbx_description
1 polymer ?
#
loop_
_entity_poly.entity_id
_entity_poly.type
_entity_poly.pdbx_seq_one_letter_code
_entity_poly.pdbx_strand_id
1 'polypeptide(L)'
;METNKNKNNLFQITPLKIQLLVMGGVLILGGIIAWVFIGTTLVQAISLFSDQADNQVAVKTLESEPESLTEARLLDGRIVAKSDYDLLPVGVMIENLPSVRPQSGLSRAQVVYEALVEGFSTRFLVVYDPKELSDTIGPVRSARPYYLEWISELNGLYVHAGGSPDALAAVDGLGIRDLNALSKGQYFWRDHAQAAPHNLYTSKNLLDLAVRDLEYQDLKSEFEPWLYQDDPLLAERPEDAKKVIIKFSGYSYEVEYQYDRESDEYLRFNAGQAHLDRNTGEQLRAKNVIVVEIPPVVDIGEKGRLTFDISGEGRALVARHGEAIEGTWKKPDRLAKTRFYDQTGKEIELGRGSTWIHIVPETQEFGVE
;
A
#
# COMPACT_ATOMS: atom_id res chain seq x y z
N MET A 1 -38.39 108.72 4.76
CA MET A 1 -39.55 108.88 3.84
C MET A 1 -39.27 108.03 2.62
N GLU A 2 -40.12 107.16 2.08
CA GLU A 2 -41.34 106.47 2.51
C GLU A 2 -41.60 105.42 1.38
N THR A 3 -42.33 104.36 1.70
CA THR A 3 -42.58 103.13 0.92
C THR A 3 -43.54 103.25 -0.30
N ASN A 4 -43.47 102.29 -1.25
CA ASN A 4 -44.49 101.24 -1.58
C ASN A 4 -44.98 101.01 -3.05
N LYS A 5 -44.98 99.70 -3.43
CA LYS A 5 -45.99 98.86 -4.17
C LYS A 5 -46.25 98.87 -5.71
N ASN A 6 -45.89 97.73 -6.33
CA ASN A 6 -46.65 96.71 -7.13
C ASN A 6 -47.77 97.08 -8.14
N LYS A 7 -47.77 96.37 -9.30
CA LYS A 7 -48.80 95.35 -9.67
C LYS A 7 -48.54 94.56 -10.98
N ASN A 8 -48.88 93.26 -10.91
CA ASN A 8 -49.00 92.24 -11.97
C ASN A 8 -50.30 92.36 -12.79
N ASN A 9 -50.35 91.76 -13.98
CA ASN A 9 -51.59 91.35 -14.67
C ASN A 9 -51.49 89.87 -15.13
N LEU A 10 -52.50 89.07 -14.77
CA LEU A 10 -52.69 87.66 -15.14
C LEU A 10 -54.03 87.52 -15.90
N PHE A 11 -54.04 86.73 -16.98
CA PHE A 11 -55.20 86.48 -17.86
C PHE A 11 -56.30 85.62 -17.20
N GLN A 12 -57.57 85.92 -17.47
CA GLN A 12 -58.75 85.13 -17.07
C GLN A 12 -59.14 84.09 -18.13
N ILE A 13 -59.53 82.87 -17.71
CA ILE A 13 -60.05 81.76 -18.55
C ILE A 13 -61.51 81.45 -18.14
N THR A 14 -62.40 81.19 -19.11
CA THR A 14 -63.86 81.02 -18.93
C THR A 14 -64.32 79.59 -18.57
N PRO A 15 -65.55 79.41 -18.01
CA PRO A 15 -65.97 78.22 -17.24
C PRO A 15 -66.15 76.92 -18.05
N LEU A 16 -66.49 77.00 -19.34
CA LEU A 16 -66.79 75.82 -20.17
C LEU A 16 -65.54 74.96 -20.45
N LYS A 17 -64.36 75.58 -20.52
CA LYS A 17 -63.08 74.86 -20.69
C LYS A 17 -62.69 74.07 -19.44
N ILE A 18 -63.12 74.51 -18.26
CA ILE A 18 -62.82 73.85 -16.99
C ILE A 18 -63.60 72.52 -16.89
N GLN A 19 -64.87 72.48 -17.31
CA GLN A 19 -65.67 71.24 -17.25
C GLN A 19 -65.17 70.15 -18.21
N LEU A 20 -64.77 70.51 -19.43
CA LEU A 20 -64.19 69.55 -20.39
C LEU A 20 -62.82 69.01 -19.94
N LEU A 21 -62.00 69.86 -19.29
CA LEU A 21 -60.72 69.44 -18.70
C LEU A 21 -60.92 68.48 -17.52
N VAL A 22 -61.92 68.71 -16.66
CA VAL A 22 -62.22 67.84 -15.53
C VAL A 22 -62.73 66.48 -16.01
N MET A 23 -63.62 66.44 -17.00
CA MET A 23 -64.19 65.19 -17.51
C MET A 23 -63.15 64.35 -18.29
N GLY A 24 -62.27 65.00 -19.08
CA GLY A 24 -61.13 64.33 -19.71
C GLY A 24 -60.12 63.80 -18.68
N GLY A 25 -59.88 64.54 -17.60
CA GLY A 25 -59.00 64.12 -16.51
C GLY A 25 -59.48 62.85 -15.79
N VAL A 26 -60.80 62.72 -15.54
CA VAL A 26 -61.37 61.54 -14.85
C VAL A 26 -61.26 60.28 -15.72
N LEU A 27 -61.46 60.38 -17.04
CA LEU A 27 -61.32 59.23 -17.95
C LEU A 27 -59.85 58.78 -18.10
N ILE A 28 -58.91 59.73 -18.15
CA ILE A 28 -57.48 59.42 -18.18
C ILE A 28 -57.04 58.76 -16.86
N LEU A 29 -57.51 59.26 -15.72
CA LEU A 29 -57.20 58.69 -14.41
C LEU A 29 -57.77 57.27 -14.25
N GLY A 30 -59.00 57.03 -14.71
CA GLY A 30 -59.61 55.69 -14.72
C GLY A 30 -58.86 54.71 -15.62
N GLY A 31 -58.40 55.16 -16.80
CA GLY A 31 -57.57 54.34 -17.70
C GLY A 31 -56.21 53.98 -17.10
N ILE A 32 -55.55 54.91 -16.42
CA ILE A 32 -54.27 54.67 -15.74
C ILE A 32 -54.45 53.68 -14.58
N ILE A 33 -55.50 53.82 -13.78
CA ILE A 33 -55.77 52.89 -12.67
C ILE A 33 -56.03 51.47 -13.18
N ALA A 34 -56.81 51.31 -14.27
CA ALA A 34 -57.04 50.02 -14.89
C ALA A 34 -55.75 49.40 -15.47
N TRP A 35 -54.88 50.22 -16.07
CA TRP A 35 -53.58 49.77 -16.59
C TRP A 35 -52.62 49.33 -15.48
N VAL A 36 -52.59 50.06 -14.36
CA VAL A 36 -51.78 49.68 -13.19
C VAL A 36 -52.28 48.36 -12.61
N PHE A 37 -53.60 48.16 -12.51
CA PHE A 37 -54.18 46.93 -11.97
C PHE A 37 -53.87 45.71 -12.86
N ILE A 38 -54.00 45.85 -14.18
CA ILE A 38 -53.66 44.80 -15.15
C ILE A 38 -52.14 44.52 -15.12
N GLY A 39 -51.30 45.56 -15.03
CA GLY A 39 -49.85 45.40 -14.89
C GLY A 39 -49.46 44.66 -13.62
N THR A 40 -50.06 44.98 -12.48
CA THR A 40 -49.74 44.32 -11.18
C THR A 40 -50.15 42.86 -11.14
N THR A 41 -51.29 42.51 -11.75
CA THR A 41 -51.76 41.11 -11.82
C THR A 41 -50.92 40.28 -12.79
N LEU A 42 -50.44 40.88 -13.88
CA LEU A 42 -49.50 40.23 -14.81
C LEU A 42 -48.12 39.98 -14.17
N VAL A 43 -47.60 40.94 -13.42
CA VAL A 43 -46.31 40.80 -12.71
C VAL A 43 -46.38 39.72 -11.62
N GLN A 44 -47.48 39.64 -10.87
CA GLN A 44 -47.69 38.59 -9.87
C GLN A 44 -47.84 37.19 -10.50
N ALA A 45 -48.50 37.09 -11.66
CA ALA A 45 -48.57 35.83 -12.40
C ALA A 45 -47.18 35.40 -12.91
N ILE A 46 -46.39 36.33 -13.45
CA ILE A 46 -45.02 36.05 -13.94
C ILE A 46 -44.10 35.63 -12.79
N SER A 47 -44.21 36.24 -11.59
CA SER A 47 -43.41 35.81 -10.43
C SER A 47 -43.78 34.41 -9.94
N LEU A 48 -45.08 34.03 -9.98
CA LEU A 48 -45.52 32.68 -9.63
C LEU A 48 -45.05 31.62 -10.63
N PHE A 49 -45.00 31.95 -11.93
CA PHE A 49 -44.42 31.08 -12.96
C PHE A 49 -42.89 31.01 -12.87
N SER A 50 -42.21 32.09 -12.48
CA SER A 50 -40.77 32.13 -12.24
C SER A 50 -40.36 31.25 -11.06
N ASP A 51 -41.09 31.32 -9.94
CA ASP A 51 -40.81 30.50 -8.74
C ASP A 51 -41.05 28.99 -8.98
N GLN A 52 -41.95 28.61 -9.89
CA GLN A 52 -42.12 27.22 -10.30
C GLN A 52 -41.06 26.74 -11.31
N ALA A 53 -40.47 27.65 -12.10
CA ALA A 53 -39.38 27.32 -13.02
C ALA A 53 -38.04 27.15 -12.29
N ASP A 54 -37.77 27.95 -11.26
CA ASP A 54 -36.55 27.83 -10.42
C ASP A 54 -36.58 26.62 -9.47
N ASN A 55 -37.74 26.01 -9.25
CA ASN A 55 -37.88 24.76 -8.47
C ASN A 55 -37.76 23.48 -9.32
N GLN A 56 -37.40 23.58 -10.61
CA GLN A 56 -36.89 22.42 -11.33
C GLN A 56 -35.46 22.13 -10.89
N VAL A 57 -35.37 21.30 -9.85
CA VAL A 57 -34.24 20.41 -9.53
C VAL A 57 -32.90 20.99 -9.95
N ALA A 58 -32.27 21.75 -9.05
CA ALA A 58 -30.82 21.84 -9.04
C ALA A 58 -30.29 20.41 -8.86
N VAL A 59 -30.15 19.68 -9.97
CA VAL A 59 -29.29 18.51 -10.06
C VAL A 59 -27.91 19.09 -9.82
N LYS A 60 -27.51 19.10 -8.55
CA LYS A 60 -26.12 19.23 -8.15
C LYS A 60 -25.44 18.08 -8.88
N THR A 61 -24.93 18.40 -10.06
CA THR A 61 -24.04 17.52 -10.80
C THR A 61 -22.85 17.45 -9.86
N LEU A 62 -22.81 16.37 -9.07
CA LEU A 62 -21.59 15.98 -8.41
C LEU A 62 -20.65 15.75 -9.59
N GLU A 63 -19.81 16.73 -9.89
CA GLU A 63 -18.55 16.43 -10.55
C GLU A 63 -17.95 15.33 -9.69
N SER A 64 -18.07 14.08 -10.15
CA SER A 64 -17.32 12.98 -9.60
C SER A 64 -15.89 13.45 -9.66
N GLU A 65 -15.22 13.55 -8.51
CA GLU A 65 -13.78 13.78 -8.50
C GLU A 65 -13.15 12.83 -9.53
N PRO A 66 -12.25 13.32 -10.38
CA PRO A 66 -11.64 12.48 -11.40
C PRO A 66 -11.09 11.24 -10.72
N GLU A 67 -11.56 10.08 -11.16
CA GLU A 67 -11.18 8.80 -10.57
C GLU A 67 -9.65 8.72 -10.55
N SER A 68 -9.07 8.51 -9.36
CA SER A 68 -7.62 8.49 -9.20
C SER A 68 -7.01 7.48 -10.15
N LEU A 69 -6.04 7.92 -10.96
CA LEU A 69 -5.29 7.05 -11.88
C LEU A 69 -4.25 6.19 -11.14
N THR A 70 -4.08 6.44 -9.84
CA THR A 70 -3.10 5.77 -8.98
C THR A 70 -3.75 5.19 -7.74
N GLU A 71 -3.15 4.12 -7.22
CA GLU A 71 -3.59 3.40 -6.03
C GLU A 71 -2.34 2.95 -5.24
N ALA A 72 -2.48 2.74 -3.94
CA ALA A 72 -1.42 2.13 -3.15
C ALA A 72 -1.34 0.63 -3.45
N ARG A 73 -0.17 0.16 -3.89
CA ARG A 73 0.08 -1.26 -4.12
C ARG A 73 -0.10 -2.06 -2.83
N LEU A 74 -0.82 -3.19 -2.91
CA LEU A 74 -1.18 -3.98 -1.74
C LEU A 74 0.03 -4.49 -0.93
N LEU A 75 1.12 -4.86 -1.63
CA LEU A 75 2.31 -5.49 -1.02
C LEU A 75 3.14 -4.54 -0.15
N ASP A 76 3.28 -3.28 -0.54
CA ASP A 76 4.25 -2.35 0.07
C ASP A 76 3.76 -0.91 0.19
N GLY A 77 2.53 -0.63 -0.23
CA GLY A 77 1.93 0.69 -0.14
C GLY A 77 2.50 1.71 -1.12
N ARG A 78 3.41 1.36 -2.03
CA ARG A 78 3.90 2.32 -3.03
C ARG A 78 2.76 2.77 -3.94
N ILE A 79 2.72 4.06 -4.26
CA ILE A 79 1.73 4.62 -5.18
C ILE A 79 2.10 4.21 -6.61
N VAL A 80 1.23 3.45 -7.25
CA VAL A 80 1.41 2.90 -8.60
C VAL A 80 0.19 3.19 -9.47
N ALA A 81 0.28 2.91 -10.77
CA ALA A 81 -0.89 2.97 -11.64
C ALA A 81 -1.98 2.01 -11.15
N LYS A 82 -3.25 2.41 -11.29
CA LYS A 82 -4.40 1.59 -10.86
C LYS A 82 -4.49 0.20 -11.54
N SER A 83 -3.78 -0.03 -12.64
CA SER A 83 -3.70 -1.37 -13.25
C SER A 83 -2.75 -2.33 -12.53
N ASP A 84 -1.90 -1.81 -11.65
CA ASP A 84 -0.70 -2.49 -11.14
C ASP A 84 -0.72 -2.71 -9.63
N TYR A 85 -1.71 -2.18 -8.90
CA TYR A 85 -1.72 -2.19 -7.44
C TYR A 85 -1.98 -3.58 -6.83
N ASP A 86 -2.60 -4.48 -7.60
CA ASP A 86 -3.15 -5.76 -7.17
C ASP A 86 -2.62 -6.95 -8.01
N LEU A 87 -1.45 -6.84 -8.62
CA LEU A 87 -0.88 -7.95 -9.39
C LEU A 87 -0.59 -9.16 -8.50
N LEU A 88 -0.73 -10.39 -9.02
CA LEU A 88 -0.43 -11.62 -8.30
C LEU A 88 1.04 -11.64 -7.83
N PRO A 89 1.34 -11.71 -6.52
CA PRO A 89 2.72 -11.66 -6.04
C PRO A 89 3.46 -12.95 -6.38
N VAL A 90 4.77 -12.86 -6.59
CA VAL A 90 5.64 -14.01 -6.83
C VAL A 90 6.60 -14.16 -5.64
N GLY A 91 6.38 -15.18 -4.83
CA GLY A 91 7.23 -15.54 -3.70
C GLY A 91 8.27 -16.59 -4.09
N VAL A 92 9.56 -16.25 -4.03
CA VAL A 92 10.66 -17.13 -4.39
C VAL A 92 11.44 -17.52 -3.14
N MET A 93 11.62 -18.83 -2.92
CA MET A 93 12.50 -19.34 -1.87
C MET A 93 13.96 -19.14 -2.27
N ILE A 94 14.73 -18.36 -1.49
CA ILE A 94 16.13 -18.01 -1.80
C ILE A 94 17.08 -18.43 -0.68
N GLU A 95 18.20 -19.05 -1.04
CA GLU A 95 19.24 -19.50 -0.11
C GLU A 95 19.91 -18.36 0.66
N ASN A 96 20.28 -18.58 1.93
CA ASN A 96 21.07 -17.62 2.72
C ASN A 96 22.32 -18.22 3.39
N LEU A 97 22.93 -19.23 2.78
CA LEU A 97 24.23 -19.71 3.26
C LEU A 97 25.34 -18.66 3.03
N PRO A 98 26.34 -18.55 3.92
CA PRO A 98 27.45 -17.62 3.73
C PRO A 98 28.19 -17.76 2.40
N SER A 99 28.31 -19.00 1.89
CA SER A 99 29.02 -19.30 0.64
C SER A 99 28.30 -18.83 -0.64
N VAL A 100 27.04 -18.41 -0.53
CA VAL A 100 26.23 -17.99 -1.70
C VAL A 100 25.86 -16.51 -1.68
N ARG A 101 26.28 -15.80 -0.63
CA ARG A 101 26.10 -14.34 -0.54
C ARG A 101 27.16 -13.65 -1.40
N PRO A 102 26.83 -12.56 -2.13
CA PRO A 102 25.49 -11.98 -2.26
C PRO A 102 24.57 -12.79 -3.20
N GLN A 103 23.29 -12.83 -2.87
CA GLN A 103 22.23 -13.37 -3.73
C GLN A 103 21.86 -12.39 -4.84
N SER A 104 21.12 -12.88 -5.84
CA SER A 104 20.63 -12.09 -6.96
C SER A 104 19.15 -11.73 -6.79
N GLY A 105 18.82 -10.45 -6.92
CA GLY A 105 17.45 -9.94 -7.09
C GLY A 105 16.77 -9.43 -5.82
N LEU A 106 17.41 -9.56 -4.65
CA LEU A 106 16.81 -9.16 -3.36
C LEU A 106 16.54 -7.65 -3.26
N SER A 107 17.28 -6.81 -3.98
CA SER A 107 17.09 -5.34 -3.98
C SER A 107 15.75 -4.92 -4.57
N ARG A 108 15.07 -5.80 -5.32
CA ARG A 108 13.76 -5.54 -5.94
C ARG A 108 12.57 -6.04 -5.11
N ALA A 109 12.81 -6.68 -3.98
CA ALA A 109 11.77 -7.30 -3.17
C ALA A 109 10.83 -6.28 -2.51
N GLN A 110 9.53 -6.60 -2.47
CA GLN A 110 8.54 -5.85 -1.70
C GLN A 110 8.45 -6.38 -0.28
N VAL A 111 8.46 -7.70 -0.11
CA VAL A 111 8.42 -8.35 1.21
C VAL A 111 9.47 -9.45 1.27
N VAL A 112 10.21 -9.55 2.37
CA VAL A 112 11.17 -10.63 2.62
C VAL A 112 10.89 -11.26 3.97
N TYR A 113 10.66 -12.57 4.00
CA TYR A 113 10.62 -13.34 5.25
C TYR A 113 11.94 -14.08 5.43
N GLU A 114 12.64 -13.85 6.55
CA GLU A 114 13.83 -14.60 6.96
C GLU A 114 13.50 -15.46 8.18
N ALA A 115 13.79 -16.75 8.09
CA ALA A 115 13.58 -17.70 9.18
C ALA A 115 14.68 -18.76 9.22
N LEU A 116 14.86 -19.39 10.38
CA LEU A 116 15.74 -20.54 10.55
C LEU A 116 15.22 -21.75 9.75
N VAL A 117 16.16 -22.51 9.18
CA VAL A 117 15.91 -23.79 8.49
C VAL A 117 16.86 -24.86 9.07
N GLU A 118 17.26 -25.87 8.28
CA GLU A 118 18.17 -26.91 8.78
C GLU A 118 19.51 -26.36 9.28
N GLY A 119 20.00 -26.97 10.36
CA GLY A 119 21.30 -26.66 10.93
C GLY A 119 21.43 -25.23 11.45
N PHE A 120 20.30 -24.59 11.79
CA PHE A 120 20.25 -23.21 12.28
C PHE A 120 20.83 -22.18 11.29
N SER A 121 20.84 -22.51 10.00
CA SER A 121 21.01 -21.53 8.93
C SER A 121 19.69 -20.79 8.67
N THR A 122 19.72 -19.63 8.03
CA THR A 122 18.48 -18.97 7.58
C THR A 122 18.21 -19.17 6.09
N ARG A 123 16.96 -18.94 5.68
CA ARG A 123 16.51 -18.89 4.29
C ARG A 123 15.54 -17.73 4.11
N PHE A 124 15.37 -17.29 2.87
CA PHE A 124 14.41 -16.27 2.51
C PHE A 124 13.21 -16.84 1.76
N LEU A 125 12.02 -16.30 2.04
CA LEU A 125 10.95 -16.19 1.06
C LEU A 125 10.93 -14.73 0.60
N VAL A 126 11.25 -14.50 -0.66
CA VAL A 126 11.34 -13.16 -1.25
C VAL A 126 10.16 -12.93 -2.17
N VAL A 127 9.31 -11.98 -1.83
CA VAL A 127 8.06 -11.71 -2.52
C VAL A 127 8.19 -10.45 -3.37
N TYR A 128 7.88 -10.62 -4.64
CA TYR A 128 7.96 -9.59 -5.66
C TYR A 128 6.58 -9.27 -6.22
N ASP A 129 6.39 -8.00 -6.55
CA ASP A 129 5.51 -7.57 -7.60
C ASP A 129 6.05 -8.08 -8.96
N PRO A 130 5.21 -8.68 -9.82
CA PRO A 130 5.64 -9.20 -11.13
C PRO A 130 6.37 -8.19 -12.03
N LYS A 131 6.08 -6.88 -11.89
CA LYS A 131 6.76 -5.82 -12.67
C LYS A 131 8.15 -5.49 -12.14
N GLU A 132 8.45 -5.82 -10.90
CA GLU A 132 9.74 -5.54 -10.25
C GLU A 132 10.72 -6.72 -10.33
N LEU A 133 10.30 -7.86 -10.89
CA LEU A 133 11.15 -9.05 -11.03
C LEU A 133 12.45 -8.73 -11.76
N SER A 134 13.56 -9.27 -11.23
CA SER A 134 14.90 -9.12 -11.81
C SER A 134 15.19 -10.14 -12.92
N ASP A 135 16.15 -9.82 -13.78
CA ASP A 135 16.65 -10.73 -14.83
C ASP A 135 17.36 -11.97 -14.27
N THR A 136 17.80 -11.94 -13.01
CA THR A 136 18.36 -13.11 -12.32
C THR A 136 17.88 -13.12 -10.88
N ILE A 137 17.31 -14.25 -10.44
CA ILE A 137 16.75 -14.42 -9.10
C ILE A 137 17.23 -15.76 -8.53
N GLY A 138 17.85 -15.72 -7.35
CA GLY A 138 18.30 -16.93 -6.64
C GLY A 138 19.59 -16.74 -5.82
N PRO A 139 20.20 -17.83 -5.34
CA PRO A 139 19.87 -19.23 -5.67
C PRO A 139 18.51 -19.71 -5.11
N VAL A 140 17.69 -20.35 -5.94
CA VAL A 140 16.38 -20.90 -5.57
C VAL A 140 16.54 -22.14 -4.69
N ARG A 141 15.78 -22.21 -3.59
CA ARG A 141 15.89 -23.27 -2.58
C ARG A 141 14.58 -23.88 -2.13
N SER A 142 14.71 -24.85 -1.24
CA SER A 142 13.64 -25.75 -0.86
C SER A 142 12.62 -25.10 0.07
N ALA A 143 11.37 -25.50 -0.12
CA ALA A 143 10.22 -25.12 0.68
C ALA A 143 10.22 -25.73 2.08
N ARG A 144 9.70 -25.02 3.08
CA ARG A 144 9.42 -25.53 4.43
C ARG A 144 7.98 -25.16 4.81
N PRO A 145 7.31 -25.93 5.70
CA PRO A 145 5.89 -25.76 5.96
C PRO A 145 5.52 -24.34 6.39
N TYR A 146 6.33 -23.72 7.25
CA TYR A 146 6.07 -22.36 7.75
C TYR A 146 6.13 -21.28 6.66
N TYR A 147 6.92 -21.45 5.59
CA TYR A 147 6.88 -20.52 4.46
C TYR A 147 5.58 -20.63 3.65
N LEU A 148 4.90 -21.79 3.69
CA LEU A 148 3.61 -21.97 3.03
C LEU A 148 2.53 -21.12 3.70
N GLU A 149 2.62 -20.90 5.01
CA GLU A 149 1.72 -20.03 5.75
C GLU A 149 1.90 -18.56 5.32
N TRP A 150 3.15 -18.09 5.17
CA TRP A 150 3.41 -16.70 4.75
C TRP A 150 3.10 -16.43 3.28
N ILE A 151 3.30 -17.38 2.38
CA ILE A 151 2.83 -17.18 1.01
C ILE A 151 1.30 -17.27 0.92
N SER A 152 0.65 -18.00 1.83
CA SER A 152 -0.82 -18.08 1.91
C SER A 152 -1.44 -16.73 2.27
N GLU A 153 -0.87 -15.96 3.20
CA GLU A 153 -1.40 -14.62 3.54
C GLU A 153 -1.30 -13.60 2.40
N LEU A 154 -0.45 -13.87 1.40
CA LEU A 154 -0.28 -13.03 0.20
C LEU A 154 -0.97 -13.61 -1.02
N ASN A 155 -1.54 -14.81 -0.90
CA ASN A 155 -2.16 -15.56 -1.98
C ASN A 155 -1.26 -15.64 -3.25
N GLY A 156 0.07 -15.71 -3.07
CA GLY A 156 1.05 -15.56 -4.16
C GLY A 156 1.41 -16.86 -4.88
N LEU A 157 2.08 -16.72 -6.03
CA LEU A 157 2.79 -17.83 -6.68
C LEU A 157 4.00 -18.21 -5.81
N TYR A 158 4.11 -19.49 -5.45
CA TYR A 158 5.18 -20.02 -4.62
C TYR A 158 6.23 -20.77 -5.46
N VAL A 159 7.41 -20.17 -5.57
CA VAL A 159 8.50 -20.65 -6.42
C VAL A 159 9.61 -21.25 -5.54
N HIS A 160 9.95 -22.51 -5.77
CA HIS A 160 10.93 -23.21 -4.95
C HIS A 160 11.60 -24.38 -5.68
N ALA A 161 12.61 -24.99 -5.05
CA ALA A 161 13.32 -26.15 -5.58
C ALA A 161 13.29 -27.32 -4.59
N GLY A 162 12.29 -28.20 -4.74
CA GLY A 162 12.00 -29.26 -3.79
C GLY A 162 11.55 -28.72 -2.42
N GLY A 163 11.42 -29.58 -1.42
CA GLY A 163 10.90 -29.19 -0.11
C GLY A 163 11.22 -30.23 0.96
N SER A 164 10.89 -29.95 2.21
CA SER A 164 10.76 -31.02 3.20
C SER A 164 9.59 -31.93 2.80
N PRO A 165 9.58 -33.21 3.21
CA PRO A 165 8.44 -34.10 2.95
C PRO A 165 7.11 -33.46 3.37
N ASP A 166 7.06 -32.84 4.55
CA ASP A 166 5.84 -32.20 5.06
C ASP A 166 5.41 -31.01 4.21
N ALA A 167 6.35 -30.18 3.74
CA ALA A 167 6.03 -29.06 2.86
C ALA A 167 5.47 -29.56 1.52
N LEU A 168 6.11 -30.56 0.91
CA LEU A 168 5.65 -31.11 -0.37
C LEU A 168 4.30 -31.83 -0.26
N ALA A 169 4.03 -32.47 0.88
CA ALA A 169 2.73 -33.08 1.15
C ALA A 169 1.63 -32.03 1.40
N ALA A 170 1.99 -30.89 1.99
CA ALA A 170 1.05 -29.83 2.32
C ALA A 170 0.67 -28.94 1.12
N VAL A 171 1.61 -28.64 0.21
CA VAL A 171 1.43 -27.68 -0.90
C VAL A 171 0.09 -27.87 -1.65
N ASP A 172 -0.20 -29.11 -2.07
CA ASP A 172 -1.42 -29.41 -2.84
C ASP A 172 -2.69 -29.26 -1.97
N GLY A 173 -2.67 -29.80 -0.75
CA GLY A 173 -3.80 -29.75 0.18
C GLY A 173 -4.12 -28.35 0.70
N LEU A 174 -3.13 -27.45 0.68
CA LEU A 174 -3.24 -26.06 1.10
C LEU A 174 -3.72 -25.12 -0.02
N GLY A 175 -3.85 -25.60 -1.25
CA GLY A 175 -4.27 -24.80 -2.40
C GLY A 175 -3.23 -23.76 -2.82
N ILE A 176 -1.94 -24.02 -2.58
CA ILE A 176 -0.85 -23.10 -2.94
C ILE A 176 -0.67 -23.09 -4.46
N ARG A 177 -0.50 -21.89 -5.03
CA ARG A 177 -0.09 -21.74 -6.44
C ARG A 177 1.37 -22.15 -6.57
N ASP A 178 1.63 -23.39 -6.94
CA ASP A 178 2.97 -23.98 -6.85
C ASP A 178 3.81 -23.96 -8.15
N LEU A 179 5.08 -23.58 -8.01
CA LEU A 179 6.11 -23.68 -9.03
C LEU A 179 7.39 -24.34 -8.48
N ASN A 180 7.35 -25.67 -8.36
CA ASN A 180 8.51 -26.48 -7.99
C ASN A 180 9.46 -26.77 -9.17
N ALA A 181 10.71 -26.31 -9.08
CA ALA A 181 11.75 -26.52 -10.09
C ALA A 181 12.09 -27.99 -10.37
N LEU A 182 11.80 -28.92 -9.45
CA LEU A 182 12.08 -30.34 -9.66
C LEU A 182 11.10 -31.02 -10.63
N SER A 183 9.89 -30.46 -10.79
CA SER A 183 8.90 -30.94 -11.77
C SER A 183 8.76 -29.98 -12.96
N LYS A 184 8.98 -28.69 -12.76
CA LYS A 184 8.84 -27.62 -13.76
C LYS A 184 10.17 -26.95 -14.09
N GLY A 185 11.20 -27.75 -14.35
CA GLY A 185 12.57 -27.28 -14.52
C GLY A 185 12.81 -26.32 -15.70
N GLN A 186 11.89 -26.25 -16.67
CA GLN A 186 11.99 -25.35 -17.82
C GLN A 186 11.96 -23.86 -17.47
N TYR A 187 11.46 -23.49 -16.27
CA TYR A 187 11.42 -22.11 -15.78
C TYR A 187 12.65 -21.75 -14.91
N PHE A 188 13.68 -22.58 -14.95
CA PHE A 188 14.89 -22.44 -14.15
C PHE A 188 16.12 -22.78 -14.99
N TRP A 189 17.28 -22.34 -14.51
CA TRP A 189 18.58 -22.66 -15.12
C TRP A 189 19.64 -22.82 -14.05
N ARG A 190 20.78 -23.42 -14.39
CA ARG A 190 21.92 -23.60 -13.48
C ARG A 190 23.12 -22.76 -13.87
N ASP A 191 23.63 -21.98 -12.91
CA ASP A 191 24.91 -21.30 -13.03
C ASP A 191 26.05 -22.32 -12.80
N HIS A 192 26.64 -22.82 -13.88
CA HIS A 192 27.70 -23.83 -13.78
C HIS A 192 29.02 -23.30 -13.18
N ALA A 193 29.15 -21.98 -12.93
CA ALA A 193 30.27 -21.43 -12.17
C ALA A 193 30.17 -21.75 -10.66
N GLN A 194 28.99 -22.16 -10.18
CA GLN A 194 28.74 -22.50 -8.77
C GLN A 194 28.41 -23.98 -8.63
N ALA A 195 28.80 -24.56 -7.49
CA ALA A 195 28.52 -25.96 -7.19
C ALA A 195 27.03 -26.18 -6.92
N ALA A 196 26.46 -27.25 -7.48
CA ALA A 196 25.17 -27.73 -7.03
C ALA A 196 25.24 -28.14 -5.55
N PRO A 197 24.19 -27.91 -4.75
CA PRO A 197 22.86 -27.41 -5.13
C PRO A 197 22.68 -25.89 -5.01
N HIS A 198 23.76 -25.11 -4.90
CA HIS A 198 23.75 -23.65 -4.66
C HIS A 198 23.64 -22.80 -5.93
N ASN A 199 23.29 -23.42 -7.06
CA ASN A 199 23.48 -22.83 -8.37
C ASN A 199 22.23 -22.77 -9.24
N LEU A 200 21.05 -22.99 -8.66
CA LEU A 200 19.79 -22.95 -9.40
C LEU A 200 19.19 -21.55 -9.35
N TYR A 201 18.82 -21.00 -10.51
CA TYR A 201 18.30 -19.64 -10.66
C TYR A 201 17.05 -19.63 -11.53
N THR A 202 16.29 -18.55 -11.42
CA THR A 202 15.21 -18.19 -12.35
C THR A 202 15.39 -16.72 -12.80
N SER A 203 14.43 -16.18 -13.53
CA SER A 203 14.44 -14.80 -14.04
C SER A 203 13.03 -14.29 -14.24
N LYS A 204 12.87 -12.97 -14.38
CA LYS A 204 11.61 -12.35 -14.81
C LYS A 204 11.01 -13.06 -16.02
N ASN A 205 11.76 -13.22 -17.11
CA ASN A 205 11.25 -13.82 -18.35
C ASN A 205 10.77 -15.26 -18.13
N LEU A 206 11.49 -16.06 -17.34
CA LEU A 206 11.09 -17.44 -17.06
C LEU A 206 9.86 -17.52 -16.15
N LEU A 207 9.73 -16.60 -15.20
CA LEU A 207 8.56 -16.52 -14.31
C LEU A 207 7.33 -15.97 -15.05
N ASP A 208 7.49 -15.01 -15.95
CA ASP A 208 6.42 -14.51 -16.82
C ASP A 208 5.91 -15.64 -17.73
N LEU A 209 6.81 -16.47 -18.27
CA LEU A 209 6.45 -17.69 -19.01
C LEU A 209 5.69 -18.69 -18.13
N ALA A 210 6.16 -18.93 -16.90
CA ALA A 210 5.50 -19.83 -15.97
C ALA A 210 4.08 -19.36 -15.61
N VAL A 211 3.92 -18.06 -15.32
CA VAL A 211 2.62 -17.44 -15.02
C VAL A 211 1.65 -17.62 -16.19
N ARG A 212 2.10 -17.39 -17.43
CA ARG A 212 1.28 -17.61 -18.62
C ARG A 212 0.90 -19.08 -18.81
N ASP A 213 1.86 -19.98 -18.70
CA ASP A 213 1.65 -21.41 -18.97
C ASP A 213 0.82 -22.09 -17.85
N LEU A 214 0.75 -21.48 -16.66
CA LEU A 214 -0.15 -21.85 -15.56
C LEU A 214 -1.49 -21.12 -15.59
N GLU A 215 -1.73 -20.27 -16.59
CA GLU A 215 -2.97 -19.49 -16.75
C GLU A 215 -3.24 -18.52 -15.58
N TYR A 216 -2.18 -17.97 -15.00
CA TYR A 216 -2.24 -17.05 -13.85
C TYR A 216 -2.12 -15.56 -14.23
N GLN A 217 -1.98 -15.23 -15.52
CA GLN A 217 -1.72 -13.85 -15.98
C GLN A 217 -2.85 -12.85 -15.65
N ASP A 218 -4.09 -13.35 -15.54
CA ASP A 218 -5.27 -12.52 -15.27
C ASP A 218 -5.68 -12.58 -13.78
N LEU A 219 -4.94 -13.33 -12.95
CA LEU A 219 -5.20 -13.39 -11.52
C LEU A 219 -4.74 -12.12 -10.83
N LYS A 220 -5.59 -11.64 -9.92
CA LYS A 220 -5.30 -10.52 -9.03
C LYS A 220 -4.99 -11.02 -7.63
N SER A 221 -4.27 -10.19 -6.89
CA SER A 221 -4.05 -10.33 -5.46
C SER A 221 -5.37 -10.22 -4.71
N GLU A 222 -5.65 -11.20 -3.86
CA GLU A 222 -6.80 -11.19 -2.96
C GLU A 222 -6.29 -11.34 -1.53
N PHE A 223 -5.77 -10.25 -0.97
CA PHE A 223 -5.38 -10.19 0.43
C PHE A 223 -5.52 -8.76 0.97
N GLU A 224 -5.64 -8.65 2.28
CA GLU A 224 -5.69 -7.34 2.93
C GLU A 224 -4.28 -6.75 3.09
N PRO A 225 -4.05 -5.49 2.68
CA PRO A 225 -2.78 -4.83 2.87
C PRO A 225 -2.55 -4.48 4.34
N TRP A 226 -1.29 -4.27 4.73
CA TRP A 226 -0.97 -3.52 5.94
C TRP A 226 -1.41 -2.06 5.80
N LEU A 227 -1.51 -1.34 6.92
CA LEU A 227 -1.67 0.11 6.86
C LEU A 227 -0.33 0.76 6.49
N TYR A 228 -0.35 1.82 5.71
CA TYR A 228 0.85 2.53 5.28
C TYR A 228 0.74 4.03 5.50
N GLN A 229 1.88 4.66 5.78
CA GLN A 229 2.02 6.12 5.86
C GLN A 229 3.14 6.61 4.92
N ASP A 230 3.03 7.88 4.52
CA ASP A 230 4.05 8.56 3.75
C ASP A 230 5.29 8.85 4.59
N ASP A 231 6.41 9.08 3.90
CA ASP A 231 7.67 9.39 4.56
C ASP A 231 7.59 10.73 5.29
N PRO A 232 8.06 10.81 6.55
CA PRO A 232 8.16 12.07 7.25
C PRO A 232 9.16 12.99 6.55
N LEU A 233 9.00 14.30 6.77
CA LEU A 233 9.95 15.29 6.27
C LEU A 233 11.32 15.04 6.90
N LEU A 234 12.40 15.37 6.19
CA LEU A 234 13.77 15.16 6.70
C LEU A 234 13.98 15.75 8.10
N ALA A 235 13.37 16.91 8.38
CA ALA A 235 13.45 17.58 9.69
C ALA A 235 12.77 16.83 10.84
N GLU A 236 11.83 15.93 10.54
CA GLU A 236 11.09 15.12 11.51
C GLU A 236 11.76 13.77 11.76
N ARG A 237 12.74 13.39 10.93
CA ARG A 237 13.47 12.12 11.05
C ARG A 237 14.53 12.19 12.15
N PRO A 238 14.63 11.15 13.00
CA PRO A 238 15.57 11.12 14.12
C PRO A 238 17.02 11.18 13.65
N GLU A 239 17.85 11.91 14.41
CA GLU A 239 19.30 11.98 14.17
C GLU A 239 20.06 10.81 14.82
N ASP A 240 19.50 10.24 15.88
CA ASP A 240 20.09 9.20 16.74
C ASP A 240 19.30 7.89 16.70
N ALA A 241 18.87 7.49 15.49
CA ALA A 241 18.17 6.23 15.28
C ALA A 241 19.03 5.03 15.70
N LYS A 242 18.45 4.17 16.54
CA LYS A 242 19.09 2.93 17.00
C LYS A 242 19.19 1.92 15.86
N LYS A 243 20.24 1.10 15.87
CA LYS A 243 20.34 -0.04 14.96
C LYS A 243 19.49 -1.19 15.49
N VAL A 244 18.89 -1.97 14.58
CA VAL A 244 18.20 -3.23 14.94
C VAL A 244 19.18 -4.37 14.74
N ILE A 245 19.30 -5.25 15.72
CA ILE A 245 20.17 -6.44 15.66
C ILE A 245 19.34 -7.69 15.91
N ILE A 246 19.60 -8.72 15.10
CA ILE A 246 18.93 -10.01 15.16
C ILE A 246 20.00 -11.11 15.10
N LYS A 247 20.04 -11.96 16.13
CA LYS A 247 21.00 -13.06 16.26
C LYS A 247 20.27 -14.39 16.10
N PHE A 248 20.10 -14.82 14.85
CA PHE A 248 19.44 -16.09 14.53
C PHE A 248 20.23 -17.31 15.03
N SER A 249 21.56 -17.29 14.87
CA SER A 249 22.44 -18.36 15.35
C SER A 249 23.87 -17.84 15.54
N GLY A 250 24.88 -18.51 14.99
CA GLY A 250 26.26 -18.01 15.06
C GLY A 250 26.45 -16.70 14.28
N TYR A 251 27.62 -16.06 14.44
CA TYR A 251 27.96 -14.77 13.83
C TYR A 251 27.62 -14.65 12.34
N SER A 252 27.76 -15.74 11.57
CA SER A 252 27.41 -15.81 10.15
C SER A 252 25.93 -15.51 9.83
N TYR A 253 25.04 -15.57 10.82
CA TYR A 253 23.61 -15.30 10.72
C TYR A 253 23.16 -14.17 11.65
N GLU A 254 24.11 -13.37 12.16
CA GLU A 254 23.80 -12.08 12.77
C GLU A 254 23.44 -11.08 11.67
N VAL A 255 22.30 -10.41 11.84
CA VAL A 255 21.76 -9.41 10.91
C VAL A 255 21.66 -8.10 11.65
N GLU A 256 22.13 -7.03 10.99
CA GLU A 256 21.99 -5.67 11.51
C GLU A 256 21.30 -4.79 10.48
N TYR A 257 20.53 -3.83 10.98
CA TYR A 257 19.90 -2.78 10.20
C TYR A 257 20.27 -1.43 10.78
N GLN A 258 20.94 -0.61 9.98
CA GLN A 258 21.36 0.74 10.35
C GLN A 258 20.53 1.74 9.57
N TYR A 259 19.87 2.67 10.27
CA TYR A 259 19.02 3.67 9.63
C TYR A 259 19.84 4.71 8.87
N ASP A 260 19.48 4.95 7.63
CA ASP A 260 19.98 6.00 6.77
C ASP A 260 18.94 7.13 6.68
N ARG A 261 19.19 8.22 7.41
CA ARG A 261 18.26 9.34 7.58
C ARG A 261 17.90 10.04 6.27
N GLU A 262 18.84 10.10 5.33
CA GLU A 262 18.65 10.78 4.05
C GLU A 262 17.65 10.02 3.17
N SER A 263 17.81 8.70 3.06
CA SER A 263 16.90 7.85 2.29
C SER A 263 15.64 7.44 3.07
N ASP A 264 15.64 7.58 4.40
CA ASP A 264 14.59 7.06 5.29
C ASP A 264 14.41 5.54 5.13
N GLU A 265 15.53 4.82 5.08
CA GLU A 265 15.57 3.36 4.93
C GLU A 265 16.65 2.78 5.84
N TYR A 266 16.63 1.47 6.03
CA TYR A 266 17.62 0.75 6.82
C TYR A 266 18.56 -0.02 5.91
N LEU A 267 19.86 0.27 6.03
CA LEU A 267 20.95 -0.47 5.40
C LEU A 267 21.11 -1.83 6.09
N ARG A 268 21.01 -2.92 5.32
CA ARG A 268 21.15 -4.29 5.85
C ARG A 268 22.61 -4.72 5.86
N PHE A 269 23.04 -5.31 6.97
CA PHE A 269 24.30 -6.00 7.13
C PHE A 269 24.04 -7.47 7.48
N ASN A 270 24.96 -8.36 7.13
CA ASN A 270 24.96 -9.74 7.58
C ASN A 270 26.37 -10.14 7.97
N ALA A 271 26.56 -10.66 9.18
CA ALA A 271 27.88 -11.03 9.71
C ALA A 271 28.89 -9.85 9.62
N GLY A 272 28.43 -8.65 10.01
CA GLY A 272 29.22 -7.41 10.00
C GLY A 272 29.57 -6.85 8.62
N GLN A 273 29.10 -7.45 7.52
CA GLN A 273 29.36 -6.98 6.16
C GLN A 273 28.11 -6.38 5.53
N ALA A 274 28.28 -5.33 4.71
CA ALA A 274 27.20 -4.79 3.89
C ALA A 274 26.61 -5.92 3.03
N HIS A 275 25.32 -6.19 3.17
CA HIS A 275 24.69 -7.26 2.42
C HIS A 275 24.29 -6.72 1.04
N LEU A 276 24.99 -7.13 -0.01
CA LEU A 276 24.78 -6.62 -1.37
C LEU A 276 23.80 -7.48 -2.17
N ASP A 277 23.20 -6.91 -3.21
CA ASP A 277 22.60 -7.66 -4.31
C ASP A 277 23.65 -7.92 -5.40
N ARG A 278 23.83 -9.18 -5.83
CA ARG A 278 24.78 -9.55 -6.88
C ARG A 278 24.48 -8.88 -8.22
N ASN A 279 23.21 -8.60 -8.51
CA ASN A 279 22.81 -8.03 -9.80
C ASN A 279 23.22 -6.56 -9.94
N THR A 280 23.13 -5.78 -8.86
CA THR A 280 23.34 -4.33 -8.88
C THR A 280 24.64 -3.90 -8.20
N GLY A 281 25.18 -4.72 -7.29
CA GLY A 281 26.29 -4.36 -6.42
C GLY A 281 25.88 -3.38 -5.30
N GLU A 282 24.60 -3.02 -5.21
CA GLU A 282 24.08 -2.11 -4.20
C GLU A 282 23.82 -2.84 -2.89
N GLN A 283 23.98 -2.13 -1.78
CA GLN A 283 23.61 -2.64 -0.47
C GLN A 283 22.09 -2.76 -0.36
N LEU A 284 21.62 -3.88 0.18
CA LEU A 284 20.22 -4.13 0.43
C LEU A 284 19.67 -3.14 1.46
N ARG A 285 18.45 -2.67 1.19
CA ARG A 285 17.74 -1.70 2.02
C ARG A 285 16.34 -2.21 2.37
N ALA A 286 15.84 -1.75 3.50
CA ALA A 286 14.49 -2.02 3.97
C ALA A 286 13.82 -0.70 4.36
N LYS A 287 12.58 -0.47 3.95
CA LYS A 287 11.76 0.62 4.51
C LYS A 287 11.30 0.28 5.93
N ASN A 288 10.90 -0.98 6.11
CA ASN A 288 10.41 -1.52 7.37
C ASN A 288 11.23 -2.76 7.75
N VAL A 289 11.63 -2.85 9.01
CA VAL A 289 12.27 -4.04 9.59
C VAL A 289 11.39 -4.52 10.73
N ILE A 290 10.88 -5.73 10.62
CA ILE A 290 9.97 -6.32 11.59
C ILE A 290 10.62 -7.57 12.16
N VAL A 291 10.63 -7.70 13.47
CA VAL A 291 11.01 -8.93 14.17
C VAL A 291 9.77 -9.51 14.83
N VAL A 292 9.52 -10.78 14.55
CA VAL A 292 8.40 -11.57 15.07
C VAL A 292 8.99 -12.63 15.99
N GLU A 293 8.73 -12.50 17.28
CA GLU A 293 9.11 -13.51 18.27
C GLU A 293 8.05 -14.62 18.28
N ILE A 294 8.45 -15.85 17.95
CA ILE A 294 7.58 -17.02 17.93
C ILE A 294 7.98 -18.02 19.04
N PRO A 295 7.09 -18.95 19.43
CA PRO A 295 7.45 -20.01 20.37
C PRO A 295 8.70 -20.80 19.92
N PRO A 296 9.37 -21.50 20.86
CA PRO A 296 10.52 -22.33 20.54
C PRO A 296 10.24 -23.39 19.46
N VAL A 297 11.30 -23.87 18.81
CA VAL A 297 11.23 -25.00 17.87
C VAL A 297 10.46 -26.16 18.50
N VAL A 298 9.38 -26.57 17.84
CA VAL A 298 8.48 -27.64 18.31
C VAL A 298 9.14 -29.02 18.17
N ASP A 299 9.81 -29.24 17.04
CA ASP A 299 10.47 -30.50 16.72
C ASP A 299 11.69 -30.27 15.83
N ILE A 300 12.66 -31.18 15.95
CA ILE A 300 13.83 -31.27 15.06
C ILE A 300 13.79 -32.64 14.39
N GLY A 301 13.19 -32.69 13.20
CA GLY A 301 13.03 -33.91 12.43
C GLY A 301 14.32 -34.35 11.73
N GLU A 302 14.19 -35.40 10.90
CA GLU A 302 15.31 -35.93 10.11
C GLU A 302 16.06 -34.84 9.33
N LYS A 303 17.38 -34.94 9.29
CA LYS A 303 18.30 -33.97 8.67
C LYS A 303 18.29 -32.59 9.34
N GLY A 304 17.79 -32.49 10.58
CA GLY A 304 17.80 -31.25 11.36
C GLY A 304 16.72 -30.26 10.93
N ARG A 305 15.60 -30.74 10.37
CA ARG A 305 14.48 -29.92 9.92
C ARG A 305 13.72 -29.37 11.11
N LEU A 306 13.62 -28.05 11.20
CA LEU A 306 12.92 -27.37 12.27
C LEU A 306 11.42 -27.29 11.95
N THR A 307 10.61 -27.50 12.98
CA THR A 307 9.16 -27.26 12.96
C THR A 307 8.84 -26.10 13.90
N PHE A 308 8.05 -25.14 13.41
CA PHE A 308 7.61 -23.97 14.16
C PHE A 308 6.09 -23.93 14.24
N ASP A 309 5.57 -23.40 15.33
CA ASP A 309 4.21 -22.87 15.36
C ASP A 309 4.26 -21.37 15.02
N ILE A 310 3.51 -20.98 14.00
CA ILE A 310 3.56 -19.62 13.44
C ILE A 310 2.18 -18.97 13.28
N SER A 311 1.12 -19.64 13.73
CA SER A 311 -0.18 -19.01 13.96
C SER A 311 -0.31 -18.72 15.45
N GLY A 312 -0.92 -17.59 15.80
CA GLY A 312 -1.06 -17.16 17.19
C GLY A 312 -0.75 -15.68 17.36
N GLU A 313 -0.22 -15.33 18.54
CA GLU A 313 0.22 -13.99 18.86
C GLU A 313 1.47 -14.03 19.73
N GLY A 314 2.28 -12.98 19.68
CA GLY A 314 3.54 -12.90 20.41
C GLY A 314 4.17 -11.50 20.33
N ARG A 315 5.37 -11.36 20.87
CA ARG A 315 6.09 -10.07 20.85
C ARG A 315 6.55 -9.73 19.44
N ALA A 316 6.45 -8.46 19.08
CA ALA A 316 7.02 -7.93 17.85
C ALA A 316 7.86 -6.68 18.13
N LEU A 317 8.83 -6.43 17.25
CA LEU A 317 9.54 -5.17 17.13
C LEU A 317 9.34 -4.68 15.70
N VAL A 318 8.80 -3.48 15.51
CA VAL A 318 8.62 -2.86 14.19
C VAL A 318 9.50 -1.61 14.13
N ALA A 319 10.52 -1.63 13.29
CA ALA A 319 11.35 -0.48 13.00
C ALA A 319 10.97 0.12 11.64
N ARG A 320 10.64 1.41 11.66
CA ARG A 320 10.32 2.23 10.47
C ARG A 320 10.68 3.68 10.78
N HIS A 321 11.05 4.45 9.77
CA HIS A 321 11.35 5.89 9.91
C HIS A 321 12.36 6.26 11.00
N GLY A 322 13.33 5.38 11.27
CA GLY A 322 14.33 5.55 12.32
C GLY A 322 13.82 5.29 13.75
N GLU A 323 12.53 4.98 13.89
CA GLU A 323 11.92 4.56 15.15
C GLU A 323 11.95 3.05 15.29
N ALA A 324 11.88 2.57 16.53
CA ALA A 324 11.72 1.15 16.85
C ALA A 324 10.59 1.00 17.87
N ILE A 325 9.50 0.38 17.41
CA ILE A 325 8.24 0.28 18.14
C ILE A 325 8.11 -1.14 18.66
N GLU A 326 8.13 -1.30 19.99
CA GLU A 326 7.80 -2.57 20.63
C GLU A 326 6.29 -2.79 20.64
N GLY A 327 5.87 -4.01 20.32
CA GLY A 327 4.46 -4.33 20.17
C GLY A 327 4.17 -5.82 20.18
N THR A 328 3.05 -6.18 19.58
CA THR A 328 2.62 -7.58 19.43
C THR A 328 2.28 -7.89 17.98
N TRP A 329 2.54 -9.11 17.53
CA TRP A 329 2.00 -9.62 16.27
C TRP A 329 0.80 -10.52 16.54
N LYS A 330 -0.12 -10.60 15.57
CA LYS A 330 -1.24 -11.54 15.59
C LYS A 330 -1.45 -12.14 14.21
N LYS A 331 -1.61 -13.46 14.18
CA LYS A 331 -1.96 -14.24 12.99
C LYS A 331 -2.99 -15.32 13.41
N PRO A 332 -4.30 -15.04 13.29
CA PRO A 332 -5.35 -15.94 13.79
C PRO A 332 -5.36 -17.32 13.14
N ASP A 333 -5.04 -17.39 11.85
CA ASP A 333 -4.98 -18.62 11.07
C ASP A 333 -4.05 -18.47 9.87
N ARG A 334 -3.89 -19.53 9.07
CA ARG A 334 -3.04 -19.58 7.89
C ARG A 334 -3.32 -18.49 6.86
N LEU A 335 -4.58 -18.23 6.55
CA LEU A 335 -4.97 -17.32 5.47
C LEU A 335 -5.00 -15.86 5.94
N ALA A 336 -5.21 -15.63 7.24
CA ALA A 336 -5.21 -14.30 7.82
C ALA A 336 -3.85 -13.59 7.67
N LYS A 337 -3.90 -12.30 7.34
CA LYS A 337 -2.73 -11.41 7.31
C LYS A 337 -2.11 -11.31 8.70
N THR A 338 -0.78 -11.45 8.81
CA THR A 338 -0.08 -11.15 10.06
C THR A 338 -0.14 -9.65 10.34
N ARG A 339 -0.71 -9.24 11.47
CA ARG A 339 -0.91 -7.83 11.88
C ARG A 339 -0.02 -7.46 13.06
N PHE A 340 0.38 -6.20 13.16
CA PHE A 340 1.27 -5.69 14.21
C PHE A 340 0.61 -4.57 14.98
N TYR A 341 0.67 -4.61 16.31
CA TYR A 341 -0.01 -3.66 17.19
C TYR A 341 0.98 -3.06 18.20
N ASP A 342 0.85 -1.76 18.47
CA ASP A 342 1.62 -1.09 19.51
C ASP A 342 1.14 -1.46 20.92
N GLN A 343 1.79 -0.91 21.94
CA GLN A 343 1.44 -1.16 23.36
C GLN A 343 0.03 -0.65 23.75
N THR A 344 -0.59 0.21 22.94
CA THR A 344 -1.96 0.72 23.14
C THR A 344 -3.02 -0.15 22.44
N GLY A 345 -2.59 -1.11 21.62
CA GLY A 345 -3.46 -1.96 20.81
C GLY A 345 -3.85 -1.34 19.46
N LYS A 346 -3.22 -0.24 19.04
CA LYS A 346 -3.41 0.34 17.71
C LYS A 346 -2.55 -0.42 16.69
N GLU A 347 -3.09 -0.72 15.51
CA GLU A 347 -2.29 -1.31 14.43
C GLU A 347 -1.18 -0.33 14.01
N ILE A 348 0.04 -0.85 13.95
CA ILE A 348 1.22 -0.10 13.54
C ILE A 348 1.16 0.05 12.02
N GLU A 349 1.07 1.30 11.55
CA GLU A 349 1.23 1.62 10.14
C GLU A 349 2.67 1.28 9.72
N LEU A 350 2.93 0.98 8.45
CA LEU A 350 4.26 0.77 7.89
C LEU A 350 4.66 1.98 7.03
N GLY A 351 5.95 2.23 6.84
CA GLY A 351 6.39 3.16 5.80
C GLY A 351 6.13 2.54 4.42
N ARG A 352 5.74 3.34 3.43
CA ARG A 352 5.56 2.85 2.05
C ARG A 352 6.89 2.35 1.48
N GLY A 353 7.03 1.05 1.22
CA GLY A 353 8.23 0.44 0.67
C GLY A 353 8.52 -0.96 1.21
N SER A 354 9.74 -1.43 0.93
CA SER A 354 10.13 -2.82 1.20
C SER A 354 10.06 -3.17 2.69
N THR A 355 9.53 -4.35 2.99
CA THR A 355 9.35 -4.84 4.38
C THR A 355 10.12 -6.14 4.59
N TRP A 356 11.02 -6.15 5.56
CA TRP A 356 11.77 -7.34 5.96
C TRP A 356 11.23 -7.86 7.28
N ILE A 357 10.75 -9.09 7.28
CA ILE A 357 10.13 -9.77 8.43
C ILE A 357 11.05 -10.91 8.87
N HIS A 358 11.53 -10.83 10.10
CA HIS A 358 12.45 -11.77 10.70
C HIS A 358 11.74 -12.61 11.73
N ILE A 359 11.74 -13.92 11.55
CA ILE A 359 10.99 -14.87 12.36
C ILE A 359 11.95 -15.54 13.33
N VAL A 360 11.86 -15.13 14.59
CA VAL A 360 12.87 -15.40 15.62
C VAL A 360 12.22 -16.20 16.74
N PRO A 361 12.59 -17.48 16.95
CA PRO A 361 12.12 -18.20 18.12
C PRO A 361 12.59 -17.55 19.43
N GLU A 362 11.81 -17.66 20.52
CA GLU A 362 12.13 -17.13 21.87
C GLU A 362 13.53 -17.53 22.40
N THR A 363 14.12 -18.58 21.83
CA THR A 363 15.48 -19.03 22.14
C THR A 363 16.60 -18.21 21.50
N GLN A 364 16.26 -17.23 20.66
CA GLN A 364 17.19 -16.36 19.94
C GLN A 364 17.07 -14.92 20.44
N GLU A 365 18.13 -14.13 20.25
CA GLU A 365 18.20 -12.75 20.73
C GLU A 365 17.96 -11.76 19.59
N PHE A 366 17.21 -10.70 19.88
CA PHE A 366 17.13 -9.51 19.04
C PHE A 366 16.92 -8.26 19.90
N GLY A 367 17.20 -7.09 19.34
CA GLY A 367 17.02 -5.84 20.08
C GLY A 367 17.42 -4.60 19.28
N VAL A 368 17.46 -3.48 20.00
CA VAL A 368 17.91 -2.18 19.48
C VAL A 368 19.10 -1.69 20.29
N GLU A 369 20.10 -1.17 19.60
CA GLU A 369 21.35 -0.64 20.19
C GLU A 369 21.60 0.80 19.79
#